data_AF-A0A951GCK5-F1
#
_entry.id   AF-A0A951GCK5-F1
#
_cell.length_a   1.000
_cell.length_b   1.000
_cell.length_c   1.000
_cell.angle_alpha   90.00
_cell.angle_beta   90.00
_cell.angle_gamma   90.00
#
_symmetry.space_group_name_H-M   'P 1'
#
loop_
_entity.id
_entity.type
_entity.pdbx_description
1 polymer ?
#
loop_
_entity_poly.entity_id
_entity_poly.type
_entity_poly.pdbx_seq_one_letter_code
_entity_poly.pdbx_strand_id
1 'polypeptide(L)'
;PLRLREVERAGRELGRELLPTPPRGSREEAMGQMLTALGFAPQRERPRAGQVAFRLGNCPYRQAVRANQPVVCELHRGLTRGLLDQLHPSARLTGFAPRDPDEAGCLIEVAGLSEDEPENI
;
A
#
# COMPACT_ATOMS: atom_id res chain seq x y z
N PRO A 1 -5.94 12.09 -16.30
CA PRO A 1 -6.55 13.42 -16.08
C PRO A 1 -5.93 14.15 -14.87
N LEU A 2 -5.76 15.48 -14.93
CA LEU A 2 -5.11 16.28 -13.88
C LEU A 2 -5.71 16.05 -12.47
N ARG A 3 -7.04 15.92 -12.38
CA ARG A 3 -7.75 15.69 -11.11
C ARG A 3 -7.34 14.40 -10.38
N LEU A 4 -7.06 13.31 -11.10
CA LEU A 4 -6.64 12.05 -10.46
C LEU A 4 -5.23 12.16 -9.86
N ARG A 5 -4.34 12.96 -10.47
CA ARG A 5 -3.01 13.22 -9.89
C ARG A 5 -3.11 14.03 -8.59
N GLU A 6 -4.07 14.93 -8.49
CA GLU A 6 -4.33 15.69 -7.26
C GLU A 6 -4.87 14.79 -6.15
N VAL A 7 -5.77 13.86 -6.50
CA VAL A 7 -6.27 12.84 -5.57
C VAL A 7 -5.14 11.95 -5.08
N GLU A 8 -4.27 11.47 -5.97
CA GLU A 8 -3.11 10.68 -5.60
C GLU A 8 -2.16 11.48 -4.67
N ARG A 9 -1.91 12.76 -4.98
CA ARG A 9 -1.07 13.63 -4.15
C ARG A 9 -1.65 13.80 -2.74
N ALA A 10 -2.94 14.09 -2.65
CA ALA A 10 -3.65 14.21 -1.37
C ALA A 10 -3.58 12.90 -0.58
N GLY A 11 -3.77 11.76 -1.25
CA GLY A 11 -3.59 10.45 -0.62
C GLY A 11 -2.17 10.25 -0.08
N ARG A 12 -1.15 10.67 -0.84
CA ARG A 12 0.26 10.55 -0.41
C ARG A 12 0.59 11.43 0.78
N GLU A 13 0.02 12.63 0.87
CA GLU A 13 0.16 13.50 2.04
C GLU A 13 -0.43 12.83 3.28
N LEU A 14 -1.68 12.36 3.21
CA LEU A 14 -2.33 11.63 4.30
C LEU A 14 -1.57 10.36 4.69
N GLY A 15 -1.02 9.63 3.70
CA GLY A 15 -0.30 8.39 3.94
C GLY A 15 0.95 8.56 4.80
N ARG A 16 1.57 9.74 4.77
CA ARG A 16 2.76 10.05 5.58
C ARG A 16 2.44 10.26 7.06
N GLU A 17 1.19 10.55 7.37
CA GLU A 17 0.70 10.80 8.72
C GLU A 17 0.19 9.52 9.40
N LEU A 18 0.09 8.41 8.66
CA LEU A 18 -0.50 7.16 9.16
C LEU A 18 0.41 6.40 10.14
N LEU A 19 1.73 6.56 10.10
CA LEU A 19 2.62 5.76 10.95
C LEU A 19 2.72 6.30 12.38
N PRO A 20 2.45 5.46 13.40
CA PRO A 20 2.90 5.74 14.76
C PRO A 20 4.42 5.56 14.88
N THR A 21 5.08 6.45 15.62
CA THR A 21 6.55 6.43 15.82
C THR A 21 6.94 5.62 17.06
N PRO A 22 7.90 4.66 16.98
CA PRO A 22 8.34 3.89 15.81
C PRO A 22 7.54 2.57 15.64
N PRO A 23 7.42 2.04 14.40
CA PRO A 23 6.75 0.77 14.15
C PRO A 23 7.47 -0.40 14.82
N ARG A 24 6.72 -1.38 15.31
CA ARG A 24 7.27 -2.62 15.88
C ARG A 24 7.37 -3.70 14.81
N GLY A 25 8.53 -4.35 14.71
CA GLY A 25 8.78 -5.42 13.74
C GLY A 25 9.41 -4.93 12.43
N SER A 26 9.43 -5.80 11.43
CA SER A 26 9.94 -5.50 10.10
C SER A 26 9.05 -4.47 9.37
N ARG A 27 9.63 -3.76 8.39
CA ARG A 27 8.90 -2.77 7.57
C ARG A 27 7.75 -3.41 6.79
N GLU A 28 7.92 -4.66 6.35
CA GLU A 28 6.85 -5.44 5.73
C GLU A 28 5.68 -5.70 6.69
N GLU A 29 5.98 -6.03 7.96
CA GLU A 29 4.96 -6.22 8.99
C GLU A 29 4.25 -4.92 9.32
N ALA A 30 4.98 -3.81 9.43
CA ALA A 30 4.41 -2.49 9.65
C ALA A 30 3.43 -2.08 8.53
N MET A 31 3.81 -2.33 7.26
CA MET A 31 2.93 -2.14 6.11
C MET A 31 1.66 -2.99 6.23
N GLY A 32 1.81 -4.28 6.54
CA GLY A 32 0.70 -5.21 6.71
C GLY A 32 -0.23 -4.83 7.88
N GLN A 33 0.32 -4.39 9.00
CA GLN A 33 -0.45 -3.90 10.15
C GLN A 33 -1.25 -2.64 9.78
N MET A 34 -0.67 -1.71 9.02
CA MET A 34 -1.38 -0.51 8.60
C MET A 34 -2.53 -0.81 7.64
N LEU A 35 -2.29 -1.67 6.64
CA LEU A 35 -3.34 -2.14 5.74
C LEU A 35 -4.46 -2.89 6.50
N THR A 36 -4.10 -3.66 7.53
CA THR A 36 -5.06 -4.33 8.42
C THR A 36 -5.87 -3.31 9.22
N ALA A 37 -5.23 -2.30 9.80
CA ALA A 37 -5.88 -1.24 10.57
C ALA A 37 -6.87 -0.42 9.72
N LEU A 38 -6.55 -0.22 8.44
CA LEU A 38 -7.45 0.40 7.46
C LEU A 38 -8.57 -0.53 6.97
N GLY A 39 -8.57 -1.81 7.37
CA GLY A 39 -9.62 -2.77 7.07
C GLY A 39 -9.45 -3.53 5.74
N PHE A 40 -8.27 -3.52 5.12
CA PHE A 40 -8.03 -4.18 3.83
C PHE A 40 -7.79 -5.69 3.90
N ALA A 41 -7.58 -6.26 5.09
CA ALA A 41 -7.28 -7.68 5.31
C ALA A 41 -6.17 -8.21 4.37
N PRO A 42 -4.93 -7.69 4.47
CA PRO A 42 -3.85 -8.02 3.55
C PRO A 42 -3.30 -9.44 3.78
N GLN A 43 -3.01 -10.12 2.68
CA GLN A 43 -2.22 -11.35 2.64
C GLN A 43 -0.88 -11.04 1.98
N ARG A 44 0.22 -11.29 2.70
CA ARG A 44 1.58 -11.05 2.21
C ARG A 44 2.03 -12.21 1.32
N GLU A 45 2.49 -11.88 0.13
CA GLU A 45 3.08 -12.78 -0.87
C GLU A 45 4.50 -12.32 -1.20
N ARG A 46 5.41 -13.25 -1.53
CA ARG A 46 6.78 -12.94 -1.96
C ARG A 46 6.99 -13.44 -3.37
N PRO A 47 6.71 -12.61 -4.40
CA PRO A 47 6.82 -13.07 -5.78
C PRO A 47 8.27 -13.29 -6.22
N ARG A 48 9.22 -12.50 -5.68
CA ARG A 48 10.66 -12.54 -5.98
C ARG A 48 11.46 -11.99 -4.79
N ALA A 49 12.77 -12.26 -4.76
CA ALA A 49 13.68 -11.65 -3.79
C ALA A 49 13.64 -10.11 -3.89
N GLY A 50 13.66 -9.42 -2.74
CA GLY A 50 13.57 -7.96 -2.67
C GLY A 50 12.20 -7.37 -3.05
N GLN A 51 11.18 -8.20 -3.31
CA GLN A 51 9.82 -7.79 -3.62
C GLN A 51 8.82 -8.43 -2.66
N VAL A 52 7.86 -7.63 -2.23
CA VAL A 52 6.72 -8.07 -1.44
C VAL A 52 5.44 -7.62 -2.13
N ALA A 53 4.46 -8.52 -2.17
CA ALA A 53 3.13 -8.20 -2.64
C ALA A 53 2.12 -8.36 -1.50
N PHE A 54 1.08 -7.54 -1.52
CA PHE A 54 -0.05 -7.62 -0.60
C PHE A 54 -1.32 -7.79 -1.43
N ARG A 55 -1.93 -8.97 -1.32
CA ARG A 55 -3.27 -9.22 -1.86
C ARG A 55 -4.29 -8.85 -0.80
N LEU A 56 -5.18 -7.92 -1.12
CA LEU A 56 -6.14 -7.38 -0.16
C LEU A 56 -7.42 -8.20 -0.17
N GLY A 57 -7.74 -8.83 0.95
CA GLY A 57 -8.93 -9.67 1.12
C GLY A 57 -10.23 -8.90 1.33
N ASN A 58 -10.16 -7.58 1.52
CA ASN A 58 -11.34 -6.74 1.68
C ASN A 58 -11.15 -5.34 1.07
N CYS A 59 -12.24 -4.75 0.56
CA CYS A 59 -12.29 -3.34 0.21
C CYS A 59 -13.12 -2.58 1.25
N PRO A 60 -12.49 -1.84 2.20
CA PRO A 60 -13.19 -1.07 3.22
C PRO A 60 -14.01 0.09 2.62
N TYR A 61 -13.70 0.50 1.38
CA TYR A 61 -14.33 1.62 0.69
C TYR A 61 -15.33 1.19 -0.38
N ARG A 62 -15.78 -0.08 -0.40
CA ARG A 62 -16.63 -0.66 -1.44
C ARG A 62 -17.79 0.23 -1.88
N GLN A 63 -18.51 0.83 -0.92
CA GLN A 63 -19.62 1.72 -1.24
C GLN A 63 -19.18 2.96 -2.02
N ALA A 64 -18.06 3.58 -1.64
CA ALA A 64 -17.50 4.73 -2.36
C ALA A 64 -16.91 4.32 -3.72
N VAL A 65 -16.31 3.13 -3.81
CA VAL A 65 -15.78 2.58 -5.07
C VAL A 65 -16.90 2.40 -6.10
N ARG A 66 -18.09 1.94 -5.70
CA ARG A 66 -19.25 1.83 -6.59
C ARG A 66 -19.70 3.18 -7.17
N ALA A 67 -19.47 4.28 -6.46
CA ALA A 67 -19.77 5.61 -6.95
C ALA A 67 -18.70 6.14 -7.92
N ASN A 68 -17.42 5.97 -7.59
CA ASN A 68 -16.31 6.39 -8.45
C ASN A 68 -15.01 5.64 -8.12
N GLN A 69 -14.85 4.45 -8.69
CA GLN A 69 -13.67 3.62 -8.48
C GLN A 69 -12.35 4.33 -8.80
N PRO A 70 -12.18 5.01 -9.94
CA PRO A 70 -10.92 5.70 -10.25
C PRO A 70 -10.48 6.67 -9.16
N VAL A 71 -11.39 7.47 -8.60
CA VAL A 71 -11.04 8.44 -7.55
C VAL A 71 -10.63 7.74 -6.25
N VAL A 72 -11.42 6.77 -5.79
CA VAL A 72 -11.15 6.08 -4.52
C VAL A 72 -9.87 5.24 -4.59
N CYS A 73 -9.67 4.55 -5.71
CA CYS A 73 -8.47 3.74 -5.91
C CYS A 73 -7.21 4.58 -6.09
N GLU A 74 -7.28 5.76 -6.72
CA GLU A 74 -6.15 6.70 -6.78
C GLU A 74 -5.83 7.31 -5.41
N LEU A 75 -6.85 7.60 -4.59
CA LEU A 75 -6.62 8.04 -3.21
C LEU A 75 -5.87 6.96 -2.42
N HIS A 76 -6.33 5.72 -2.51
CA HIS A 76 -5.68 4.57 -1.87
C HIS A 76 -4.26 4.33 -2.39
N ARG A 77 -4.01 4.49 -3.69
CA ARG A 77 -2.68 4.44 -4.29
C ARG A 77 -1.78 5.51 -3.67
N GLY A 78 -2.27 6.74 -3.55
CA GLY A 78 -1.59 7.84 -2.87
C GLY A 78 -1.23 7.47 -1.43
N LEU A 79 -2.22 7.02 -0.64
CA LEU A 79 -2.04 6.59 0.75
C LEU A 79 -0.92 5.56 0.90
N THR A 80 -0.93 4.54 0.04
CA THR A 80 0.11 3.52 0.01
C THR A 80 1.49 4.13 -0.27
N ARG A 81 1.61 5.04 -1.24
CA ARG A 81 2.88 5.72 -1.53
C ARG A 81 3.37 6.58 -0.37
N GLY A 82 2.46 7.28 0.31
CA GLY A 82 2.80 8.11 1.47
C GLY A 82 3.30 7.28 2.65
N LEU A 83 2.66 6.14 2.87
CA LEU A 83 3.08 5.17 3.88
C LEU A 83 4.49 4.61 3.58
N LEU A 84 4.75 4.25 2.32
CA LEU A 84 6.08 3.76 1.89
C LEU A 84 7.18 4.81 2.07
N ASP A 85 6.89 6.10 1.80
CA ASP A 85 7.86 7.19 2.02
C ASP A 85 8.39 7.20 3.46
N GLN A 86 7.53 6.84 4.43
CA GLN A 86 7.86 6.85 5.85
C GLN A 86 8.46 5.53 6.34
N LEU A 87 8.09 4.40 5.71
CA LEU A 87 8.59 3.09 6.11
C LEU A 87 10.06 2.87 5.72
N HIS A 88 10.46 3.28 4.52
CA HIS A 88 11.83 3.11 4.05
C HIS A 88 12.19 4.03 2.87
N PRO A 89 13.36 4.69 2.87
CA PRO A 89 13.78 5.56 1.77
C PRO A 89 13.85 4.87 0.40
N SER A 90 14.16 3.58 0.37
CA SER A 90 14.26 2.79 -0.86
C SER A 90 12.95 2.09 -1.24
N ALA A 91 11.91 2.15 -0.41
CA ALA A 91 10.64 1.50 -0.72
C ALA A 91 9.94 2.20 -1.90
N ARG A 92 9.45 1.40 -2.85
CA ARG A 92 8.76 1.90 -4.05
C ARG A 92 7.55 1.04 -4.36
N LEU A 93 6.41 1.69 -4.58
CA LEU A 93 5.22 1.05 -5.15
C LEU A 93 5.48 0.72 -6.62
N THR A 94 5.67 -0.57 -6.93
CA THR A 94 5.95 -1.06 -8.28
C THR A 94 4.70 -1.51 -9.02
N GLY A 95 3.65 -1.87 -8.28
CA GLY A 95 2.38 -2.33 -8.84
C GLY A 95 1.20 -1.97 -7.96
N PHE A 96 0.09 -1.58 -8.59
CA PHE A 96 -1.18 -1.30 -7.92
C PHE A 96 -2.32 -1.68 -8.87
N ALA A 97 -2.96 -2.80 -8.60
CA ALA A 97 -4.02 -3.36 -9.45
C ALA A 97 -5.34 -3.45 -8.66
N PRO A 98 -6.24 -2.47 -8.83
CA PRO A 98 -7.59 -2.55 -8.29
C PRO A 98 -8.37 -3.74 -8.86
N ARG A 99 -9.28 -4.28 -8.04
CA ARG A 99 -10.27 -5.28 -8.43
C ARG A 99 -11.67 -4.77 -8.13
N ASP A 100 -12.68 -5.53 -8.55
CA ASP A 100 -14.04 -5.29 -8.14
C ASP A 100 -14.12 -5.28 -6.59
N PRO A 101 -14.74 -4.27 -5.97
CA PRO A 101 -14.73 -4.14 -4.52
C PRO A 101 -15.56 -5.21 -3.79
N ASP A 102 -16.52 -5.84 -4.47
CA ASP A 102 -17.31 -6.96 -3.95
C ASP A 102 -16.54 -8.28 -4.01
N GLU A 103 -15.69 -8.47 -5.02
CA GLU A 103 -14.81 -9.65 -5.14
C GLU A 103 -13.53 -9.56 -4.28
N ALA A 104 -13.07 -8.34 -3.99
CA ALA A 104 -11.76 -8.05 -3.39
C ALA A 104 -10.57 -8.57 -4.24
N GLY A 105 -9.38 -8.69 -3.64
CA GLY A 105 -8.19 -9.19 -4.32
C GLY A 105 -7.34 -8.13 -5.01
N CYS A 106 -7.49 -6.85 -4.64
CA CYS A 106 -6.57 -5.80 -5.07
C CYS A 106 -5.12 -6.20 -4.76
N LEU A 107 -4.21 -5.93 -5.69
CA LEU A 107 -2.79 -6.27 -5.53
C LEU A 107 -1.95 -5.00 -5.38
N ILE A 108 -1.13 -4.96 -4.34
CA ILE A 108 -0.10 -3.95 -4.11
C ILE A 108 1.25 -4.65 -4.19
N GLU A 109 2.12 -4.20 -5.08
CA GLU A 109 3.49 -4.72 -5.22
C GLU A 109 4.48 -3.64 -4.82
N VAL A 110 5.43 -4.02 -3.97
CA VAL A 110 6.43 -3.11 -3.42
C VAL A 110 7.81 -3.73 -3.54
N ALA A 111 8.78 -2.91 -3.93
CA ALA A 111 10.19 -3.25 -3.90
C ALA A 111 10.92 -2.41 -2.84
N GLY A 112 12.03 -2.94 -2.31
CA GLY A 112 12.92 -2.21 -1.39
C GLY A 112 12.35 -1.98 0.01
N LEU A 113 11.40 -2.82 0.44
CA LEU A 113 10.87 -2.87 1.81
C LEU A 113 11.63 -3.85 2.71
N SER A 114 12.30 -4.86 2.16
CA SER A 114 13.08 -5.83 2.93
C SER A 114 14.44 -5.25 3.33
N GLU A 115 14.97 -5.74 4.45
CA GLU A 115 16.29 -5.39 4.98
C GLU A 115 17.41 -6.25 4.37
N ASP A 116 17.20 -6.83 3.18
CA ASP A 116 18.22 -7.68 2.56
C ASP A 116 19.40 -6.80 2.08
N GLU A 117 20.24 -6.36 3.02
CA GLU A 117 21.66 -6.31 2.76
C GLU A 117 22.09 -7.75 2.46
N PRO A 118 22.68 -8.04 1.29
CA PRO A 118 23.60 -9.16 1.27
C PRO A 118 24.71 -8.81 2.26
N GLU A 119 24.69 -9.41 3.45
CA GLU A 119 25.90 -9.57 4.27
C GLU A 119 26.91 -10.32 3.40
N ASN A 120 27.75 -9.55 2.70
CA ASN A 120 28.97 -10.03 2.10
C ASN A 120 29.98 -10.17 3.25
N ILE A 121 30.11 -11.38 3.80
CA ILE A 121 31.28 -11.82 4.56
C ILE A 121 31.83 -13.08 3.90
#